data_AF-A0A7C5L3R1-F1
#
_entry.id   AF-A0A7C5L3R1-F1
#
_cell.length_a   1.000
_cell.length_b   1.000
_cell.length_c   1.000
_cell.angle_alpha   90.00
_cell.angle_beta   90.00
_cell.angle_gamma   90.00
#
_symmetry.space_group_name_H-M   'P 1'
#
loop_
_entity.id
_entity.type
_entity.pdbx_description
1 polymer ?
#
loop_
_entity_poly.entity_id
_entity_poly.type
_entity_poly.pdbx_seq_one_letter_code
_entity_poly.pdbx_strand_id
1 'polypeptide(L)'
;MYLNTLFLNVLDFVSQPWHWAVAGTGISLVFIALALLGRHFGVSSTFEQLCAVAGAGRLSDYFRSIDLPSNKWRIFFLSGAVLGGYIGSHLIPSPEPVAISASTVAELESIGVPYPESDALGLGMMPTDISNFTTTGGVVLALLGGFLIGFGARYGRGCTSGHAITGLAHLNLSSLLTVIGFFIGGLLMTHLFFAPLLRLLF
;
A
#
# COMPACT_ATOMS: atom_id res chain seq x y z
N MET A 1 -38.23 6.04 -5.88
CA MET A 1 -38.28 5.45 -4.52
C MET A 1 -37.55 4.10 -4.49
N TYR A 2 -37.97 3.07 -5.24
CA TYR A 2 -37.31 1.75 -5.28
C TYR A 2 -35.83 1.72 -5.70
N LEU A 3 -35.43 2.54 -6.67
CA LEU A 3 -34.02 2.62 -7.11
C LEU A 3 -33.10 3.13 -5.99
N ASN A 4 -33.61 4.02 -5.14
CA ASN A 4 -32.81 4.64 -4.08
C ASN A 4 -32.60 3.67 -2.92
N THR A 5 -33.62 2.89 -2.56
CA THR A 5 -33.50 1.82 -1.56
C THR A 5 -32.59 0.69 -2.04
N LEU A 6 -32.66 0.30 -3.31
CA LEU A 6 -31.77 -0.73 -3.85
C LEU A 6 -30.31 -0.27 -3.86
N PHE A 7 -30.07 0.99 -4.23
CA PHE A 7 -28.72 1.58 -4.20
C PHE A 7 -28.15 1.63 -2.77
N LEU A 8 -28.93 2.07 -1.79
CA LEU A 8 -28.52 2.11 -0.39
C LEU A 8 -28.22 0.71 0.16
N ASN A 9 -29.05 -0.29 -0.15
CA ASN A 9 -28.80 -1.67 0.27
C ASN A 9 -27.50 -2.26 -0.33
N VAL A 10 -27.19 -1.93 -1.59
CA VAL A 10 -25.93 -2.36 -2.22
C VAL A 10 -24.74 -1.66 -1.57
N LEU A 11 -24.86 -0.35 -1.31
CA LEU A 11 -23.80 0.42 -0.66
C LEU A 11 -23.52 -0.13 0.75
N ASP A 12 -24.56 -0.40 1.54
CA ASP A 12 -24.44 -0.99 2.87
C ASP A 12 -23.73 -2.36 2.82
N PHE A 13 -24.10 -3.22 1.87
CA PHE A 13 -23.49 -4.54 1.71
C PHE A 13 -22.00 -4.46 1.33
N VAL A 14 -21.64 -3.55 0.41
CA VAL A 14 -20.26 -3.39 -0.07
C VAL A 14 -19.37 -2.70 0.99
N SER A 15 -19.96 -1.88 1.86
CA SER A 15 -19.22 -1.17 2.91
C SER A 15 -18.88 -2.03 4.13
N GLN A 16 -19.52 -3.19 4.30
CA GLN A 16 -19.22 -4.06 5.43
C GLN A 16 -17.80 -4.64 5.36
N PRO A 17 -17.16 -4.95 6.49
CA PRO A 17 -15.88 -5.64 6.49
C PRO A 17 -16.04 -7.04 5.87
N TRP A 18 -15.35 -7.27 4.75
CA TRP A 18 -15.37 -8.57 4.08
C TRP A 18 -14.28 -9.49 4.63
N HIS A 19 -14.56 -10.79 4.65
CA HIS A 19 -13.56 -11.79 5.00
C HIS A 19 -12.36 -11.68 4.04
N TRP A 20 -11.13 -11.74 4.58
CA TRP A 20 -9.88 -11.56 3.82
C TRP A 20 -9.78 -12.46 2.58
N ALA A 21 -10.42 -13.63 2.60
CA ALA A 21 -10.47 -14.56 1.49
C ALA A 21 -11.14 -13.96 0.23
N VAL A 22 -12.11 -13.06 0.39
CA VAL A 22 -12.78 -12.40 -0.74
C VAL A 22 -11.81 -11.44 -1.44
N ALA A 23 -11.11 -10.61 -0.67
CA ALA A 23 -10.06 -9.74 -1.19
C ALA A 23 -8.92 -10.55 -1.84
N GLY A 24 -8.46 -11.63 -1.19
CA GLY A 24 -7.44 -12.53 -1.73
C GLY A 24 -7.85 -13.19 -3.05
N THR A 25 -9.10 -13.63 -3.15
CA THR A 25 -9.66 -14.19 -4.39
C THR A 25 -9.72 -13.13 -5.48
N GLY A 26 -10.18 -11.91 -5.16
CA GLY A 26 -10.21 -10.79 -6.11
C GLY A 26 -8.83 -10.43 -6.65
N ILE A 27 -7.83 -10.30 -5.77
CA ILE A 27 -6.43 -10.04 -6.17
C ILE A 27 -5.90 -11.18 -7.05
N SER A 28 -6.21 -12.44 -6.70
CA SER A 28 -5.77 -13.61 -7.47
C SER A 28 -6.39 -13.65 -8.87
N LEU A 29 -7.68 -13.31 -9.01
CA LEU A 29 -8.35 -13.21 -10.32
C LEU A 29 -7.73 -12.11 -11.18
N VAL A 30 -7.44 -10.95 -10.59
CA VAL A 30 -6.75 -9.85 -11.30
C VAL A 30 -5.34 -10.29 -11.72
N PHE A 31 -4.61 -10.97 -10.83
CA PHE A 31 -3.29 -11.51 -11.14
C PHE A 31 -3.32 -12.52 -12.28
N ILE A 32 -4.24 -13.49 -12.24
CA ILE A 32 -4.42 -14.49 -13.31
C ILE A 32 -4.79 -13.81 -14.62
N ALA A 33 -5.74 -12.86 -14.61
CA ALA A 33 -6.13 -12.12 -15.81
C ALA A 33 -4.92 -11.39 -16.43
N LEU A 34 -4.09 -10.75 -15.61
CA LEU A 34 -2.86 -10.11 -16.09
C LEU A 34 -1.86 -11.12 -16.64
N ALA A 35 -1.68 -12.26 -15.96
CA ALA A 35 -0.79 -13.33 -16.43
C ALA A 35 -1.24 -13.89 -17.79
N LEU A 36 -2.54 -14.11 -17.99
CA LEU A 36 -3.12 -14.57 -19.27
C LEU A 36 -2.92 -13.55 -20.41
N LEU A 37 -2.88 -12.26 -20.09
CA LEU A 37 -2.61 -11.18 -21.04
C LEU A 37 -1.11 -10.93 -21.26
N GLY A 38 -0.23 -11.76 -20.68
CA GLY A 38 1.23 -11.58 -20.74
C GLY A 38 1.72 -10.32 -20.01
N ARG A 39 0.94 -9.80 -19.05
CA ARG A 39 1.23 -8.60 -18.27
C ARG A 39 1.74 -8.99 -16.89
N HIS A 40 2.70 -8.23 -16.37
CA HIS A 40 3.38 -8.55 -15.11
C HIS A 40 2.95 -7.60 -13.98
N PHE A 41 2.40 -8.15 -12.90
CA PHE A 41 1.97 -7.35 -11.75
C PHE A 41 3.18 -6.74 -11.00
N GLY A 42 3.30 -5.41 -10.98
CA GLY A 42 4.42 -4.73 -10.32
C GLY A 42 4.24 -3.21 -10.21
N VAL A 43 4.22 -2.70 -8.98
CA VAL A 43 3.97 -1.29 -8.66
C VAL A 43 5.24 -0.43 -8.75
N SER A 44 6.37 -0.90 -8.20
CA SER A 44 7.64 -0.12 -8.17
C SER A 44 8.13 0.25 -9.57
N SER A 45 8.03 -0.67 -10.53
CA SER A 45 8.36 -0.40 -11.94
C SER A 45 7.50 0.70 -12.58
N THR A 46 6.27 0.89 -12.08
CA THR A 46 5.39 1.96 -12.56
C THR A 46 5.86 3.33 -12.06
N PHE A 47 6.36 3.42 -10.83
CA PHE A 47 6.97 4.66 -10.33
C PHE A 47 8.21 5.05 -11.16
N GLU A 48 9.04 4.08 -11.55
CA GLU A 48 10.18 4.35 -12.44
C GLU A 48 9.72 4.89 -13.80
N GLN A 49 8.63 4.34 -14.36
CA GLN A 49 8.02 4.84 -15.59
C GLN A 49 7.46 6.25 -15.44
N LEU A 50 6.79 6.55 -14.31
CA LEU A 50 6.30 7.90 -14.03
C LEU A 50 7.46 8.90 -13.97
N CYS A 51 8.57 8.55 -13.32
CA CYS A 51 9.78 9.37 -13.31
C CYS A 51 10.34 9.58 -14.73
N ALA A 52 10.40 8.52 -15.55
CA ALA A 52 10.86 8.63 -16.94
C ALA A 52 9.95 9.55 -17.77
N VAL A 53 8.63 9.42 -17.64
CA VAL A 53 7.63 10.30 -18.31
C VAL A 53 7.76 11.74 -17.82
N ALA A 54 7.99 11.96 -16.53
CA ALA A 54 8.21 13.29 -15.94
C ALA A 54 9.54 13.95 -16.37
N GLY A 55 10.36 13.27 -17.19
CA GLY A 55 11.58 13.83 -17.76
C GLY A 55 12.87 13.46 -17.05
N ALA A 56 12.84 12.48 -16.12
CA ALA A 56 14.04 12.01 -15.42
C ALA A 56 15.09 11.38 -16.36
N GLY A 57 14.73 11.06 -17.61
CA GLY A 57 15.68 10.65 -18.65
C GLY A 57 16.73 11.71 -19.04
N ARG A 58 16.52 12.98 -18.61
CA ARG A 58 17.53 14.05 -18.70
C ARG A 58 18.56 13.99 -17.56
N LEU A 59 18.21 13.37 -16.43
CA LEU A 59 19.03 13.32 -15.22
C LEU A 59 19.91 12.06 -15.15
N SER A 60 19.47 10.95 -15.75
CA SER A 60 20.21 9.70 -15.75
C SER A 60 19.87 8.83 -16.96
N ASP A 61 20.88 8.12 -17.47
CA ASP A 61 20.72 7.13 -18.54
C ASP A 61 19.80 5.97 -18.11
N TYR A 62 19.70 5.71 -16.79
CA TYR A 62 18.78 4.71 -16.24
C TYR A 62 17.34 4.96 -16.70
N PHE A 63 16.83 6.17 -16.50
CA PHE A 63 15.45 6.52 -16.87
C PHE A 63 15.27 6.65 -18.39
N ARG A 64 16.34 6.92 -19.14
CA ARG A 64 16.32 6.94 -20.61
C ARG A 64 16.16 5.54 -21.20
N SER A 65 16.71 4.52 -20.54
CA SER A 65 16.59 3.12 -20.96
C SER A 65 15.23 2.46 -20.66
N ILE A 66 14.30 3.17 -20.01
CA ILE A 66 12.99 2.62 -19.66
C ILE A 66 12.08 2.61 -20.88
N ASP A 67 11.61 1.42 -21.26
CA ASP A 67 10.67 1.22 -22.35
C ASP A 67 9.23 1.63 -21.94
N LEU A 68 8.86 2.85 -22.32
CA LEU A 68 7.54 3.45 -22.07
C LEU A 68 6.42 2.87 -22.96
N PRO A 69 6.60 2.70 -24.30
CA PRO A 69 5.54 2.21 -25.18
C PRO A 69 4.95 0.85 -24.81
N SER A 70 5.79 -0.13 -24.44
CA SER A 70 5.34 -1.51 -24.19
C SER A 70 4.59 -1.69 -22.87
N ASN A 71 4.79 -0.76 -21.92
CA ASN A 71 4.32 -0.89 -20.53
C ASN A 71 3.25 0.13 -20.11
N LYS A 72 2.64 0.87 -21.05
CA LYS A 72 1.57 1.85 -20.74
C LYS A 72 0.45 1.31 -19.85
N TRP A 73 0.15 0.01 -19.94
CA TRP A 73 -0.86 -0.65 -19.11
C TRP A 73 -0.56 -0.54 -17.60
N ARG A 74 0.71 -0.47 -17.19
CA ARG A 74 1.11 -0.35 -15.79
C ARG A 74 0.68 0.97 -15.17
N ILE A 75 0.72 2.06 -15.96
CA ILE A 75 0.25 3.38 -15.54
C ILE A 75 -1.27 3.33 -15.35
N PHE A 76 -2.00 2.72 -16.29
CA PHE A 76 -3.44 2.50 -16.12
C PHE A 76 -3.74 1.70 -14.84
N PHE A 77 -3.00 0.61 -14.60
CA PHE A 77 -3.13 -0.21 -13.41
C PHE A 77 -2.89 0.60 -12.12
N LEU A 78 -1.81 1.38 -12.04
CA LEU A 78 -1.52 2.22 -10.87
C LEU A 78 -2.59 3.31 -10.68
N SER A 79 -3.03 3.96 -11.75
CA SER A 79 -4.09 4.97 -11.67
C SER A 79 -5.41 4.38 -11.19
N GLY A 80 -5.74 3.16 -11.64
CA GLY A 80 -6.91 2.41 -11.18
C GLY A 80 -6.79 2.00 -9.72
N ALA A 81 -5.60 1.61 -9.25
CA ALA A 81 -5.35 1.30 -7.85
C ALA A 81 -5.52 2.54 -6.94
N VAL A 82 -5.00 3.69 -7.37
CA VAL A 82 -5.18 4.97 -6.65
C VAL A 82 -6.66 5.37 -6.62
N LEU A 83 -7.35 5.30 -7.76
CA LEU A 83 -8.78 5.62 -7.85
C LEU A 83 -9.62 4.65 -7.00
N GLY A 84 -9.29 3.36 -7.02
CA GLY A 84 -9.96 2.34 -6.19
C GLY A 84 -9.77 2.62 -4.71
N GLY A 85 -8.56 3.00 -4.28
CA GLY A 85 -8.30 3.42 -2.90
C GLY A 85 -9.07 4.69 -2.51
N TYR A 86 -9.16 5.67 -3.41
CA TYR A 86 -9.96 6.87 -3.18
C TYR A 86 -11.45 6.56 -3.04
N ILE A 87 -12.00 5.74 -3.94
CA ILE A 87 -13.40 5.31 -3.89
C ILE A 87 -13.68 4.51 -2.60
N GLY A 88 -12.82 3.55 -2.26
CA GLY A 88 -12.98 2.73 -1.07
C GLY A 88 -12.86 3.52 0.24
N SER A 89 -12.03 4.56 0.29
CA SER A 89 -11.88 5.38 1.50
C SER A 89 -12.96 6.46 1.65
N HIS A 90 -13.44 7.06 0.55
CA HIS A 90 -14.33 8.24 0.62
C HIS A 90 -15.79 7.92 0.28
N LEU A 91 -16.04 6.98 -0.64
CA LEU A 91 -17.41 6.65 -1.07
C LEU A 91 -17.96 5.39 -0.42
N ILE A 92 -17.10 4.48 0.03
CA ILE A 92 -17.48 3.18 0.62
C ILE A 92 -16.75 2.96 1.96
N PRO A 93 -16.82 3.92 2.91
CA PRO A 93 -16.15 3.76 4.19
C PRO A 93 -16.75 2.61 4.99
N SER A 94 -15.90 1.85 5.68
CA SER A 94 -16.37 0.85 6.64
C SER A 94 -17.24 1.53 7.71
N PRO A 95 -18.39 0.96 8.11
CA PRO A 95 -19.18 1.50 9.21
C PRO A 95 -18.55 1.20 10.59
N GLU A 96 -17.66 0.21 10.67
CA GLU A 96 -17.01 -0.22 11.91
C GLU A 96 -15.50 0.08 11.87
N PRO A 97 -14.87 0.42 13.01
CA PRO A 97 -13.43 0.58 13.10
C PRO A 97 -12.72 -0.76 12.84
N VAL A 98 -11.46 -0.70 12.41
CA VAL A 98 -10.67 -1.91 12.17
C VAL A 98 -10.65 -2.79 13.44
N ALA A 99 -10.88 -4.10 13.28
CA ALA A 99 -10.83 -5.03 14.40
C ALA A 99 -9.36 -5.45 14.65
N ILE A 100 -8.72 -4.84 15.65
CA ILE A 100 -7.38 -5.26 16.11
C ILE A 100 -7.44 -5.93 17.48
N SER A 101 -6.41 -6.70 17.81
CA SER A 101 -6.35 -7.44 19.08
C SER A 101 -6.22 -6.50 20.28
N ALA A 102 -6.79 -6.89 21.43
CA ALA A 102 -6.70 -6.10 22.66
C ALA A 102 -5.24 -5.86 23.11
N SER A 103 -4.34 -6.80 22.85
CA SER A 103 -2.91 -6.62 23.12
C SER A 103 -2.28 -5.57 22.22
N THR A 104 -2.69 -5.48 20.94
CA THR A 104 -2.20 -4.45 20.01
C THR A 104 -2.72 -3.08 20.41
N VAL A 105 -3.97 -2.96 20.86
CA VAL A 105 -4.52 -1.70 21.38
C VAL A 105 -3.69 -1.21 22.57
N ALA A 106 -3.44 -2.08 23.56
CA ALA A 106 -2.65 -1.74 24.74
C ALA A 106 -1.20 -1.35 24.39
N GLU A 107 -0.59 -2.01 23.40
CA GLU A 107 0.76 -1.65 22.93
C GLU A 107 0.76 -0.28 22.23
N LEU A 108 -0.21 -0.01 21.35
CA LEU A 108 -0.35 1.28 20.65
C LEU A 108 -0.57 2.43 21.65
N GLU A 109 -1.43 2.25 22.65
CA GLU A 109 -1.62 3.22 23.73
C GLU A 109 -0.31 3.48 24.50
N SER A 110 0.48 2.43 24.77
CA SER A 110 1.76 2.56 25.50
C SER A 110 2.82 3.37 24.75
N ILE A 111 2.73 3.43 23.41
CA ILE A 111 3.63 4.22 22.56
C ILE A 111 3.01 5.55 22.12
N GLY A 112 1.85 5.93 22.68
CA GLY A 112 1.19 7.21 22.43
C GLY A 112 0.45 7.30 21.10
N VAL A 113 0.10 6.17 20.49
CA VAL A 113 -0.71 6.13 19.26
C VAL A 113 -2.18 5.92 19.64
N PRO A 114 -3.04 6.95 19.52
CA PRO A 114 -4.45 6.78 19.82
C PRO A 114 -5.09 5.84 18.80
N TYR A 115 -5.84 4.86 19.29
CA TYR A 115 -6.62 3.92 18.49
C TYR A 115 -7.88 3.57 19.28
N PRO A 116 -9.09 3.48 18.69
CA PRO A 116 -9.44 3.57 17.25
C PRO A 116 -9.76 4.97 16.72
N GLU A 117 -9.71 6.02 17.56
CA GLU A 117 -10.20 7.37 17.23
C GLU A 117 -9.38 8.12 16.17
N SER A 118 -8.32 7.53 15.65
CA SER A 118 -7.25 8.29 15.00
C SER A 118 -7.48 8.61 13.52
N ASP A 119 -8.65 8.31 12.95
CA ASP A 119 -9.08 8.81 11.64
C ASP A 119 -10.20 9.85 11.81
N ALA A 120 -10.32 10.82 10.90
CA ALA A 120 -11.37 11.86 10.92
C ALA A 120 -12.80 11.27 10.87
N LEU A 121 -12.91 10.00 10.49
CA LEU A 121 -14.13 9.20 10.41
C LEU A 121 -14.23 8.13 11.52
N GLY A 122 -13.25 8.04 12.44
CA GLY A 122 -13.21 7.04 13.52
C GLY A 122 -12.95 5.60 13.06
N LEU A 123 -12.43 5.41 11.84
CA LEU A 123 -12.28 4.11 11.19
C LEU A 123 -10.99 3.35 11.59
N GLY A 124 -10.07 4.02 12.29
CA GLY A 124 -8.86 3.42 12.84
C GLY A 124 -7.84 2.92 11.79
N MET A 125 -7.94 3.27 10.50
CA MET A 125 -7.02 2.72 9.49
C MET A 125 -5.61 3.33 9.57
N MET A 126 -5.49 4.61 9.90
CA MET A 126 -4.21 5.30 10.02
C MET A 126 -4.33 6.46 11.02
N PRO A 127 -3.40 6.61 11.97
CA PRO A 127 -3.46 7.72 12.89
C PRO A 127 -3.16 9.06 12.21
N THR A 128 -4.07 10.02 12.36
CA THR A 128 -4.01 11.36 11.76
C THR A 128 -2.87 12.17 12.34
N ASP A 129 -2.54 12.02 13.61
CA ASP A 129 -1.45 12.77 14.26
C ASP A 129 -0.09 12.51 13.61
N ILE A 130 0.22 11.24 13.31
CA ILE A 130 1.49 10.84 12.70
C ILE A 130 1.50 11.00 11.17
N SER A 131 0.32 10.95 10.55
CA SER A 131 0.15 11.04 9.10
C SER A 131 -0.14 12.45 8.59
N ASN A 132 -0.14 13.44 9.50
CA ASN A 132 -0.40 14.82 9.15
C ASN A 132 0.81 15.47 8.45
N PHE A 133 0.66 15.80 7.17
CA PHE A 133 1.68 16.50 6.38
C PHE A 133 1.87 17.97 6.74
N THR A 134 1.09 18.52 7.68
CA THR A 134 1.33 19.86 8.24
C THR A 134 2.39 19.84 9.36
N THR A 135 2.60 18.69 10.00
CA THR A 135 3.60 18.52 11.07
C THR A 135 4.95 18.15 10.47
N THR A 136 6.03 18.74 10.99
CA THR A 136 7.40 18.41 10.53
C THR A 136 7.72 16.93 10.71
N GLY A 137 7.33 16.33 11.84
CA GLY A 137 7.48 14.90 12.09
C GLY A 137 6.80 14.02 11.04
N GLY A 138 5.56 14.33 10.67
CA GLY A 138 4.81 13.60 9.63
C GLY A 138 5.44 13.70 8.25
N VAL A 139 5.89 14.90 7.85
CA VAL A 139 6.61 15.11 6.59
C VAL A 139 7.94 14.35 6.57
N VAL A 140 8.72 14.43 7.64
CA VAL A 140 10.00 13.73 7.77
C VAL A 140 9.80 12.21 7.70
N LEU A 141 8.81 11.68 8.42
CA LEU A 141 8.48 10.26 8.42
C LEU A 141 8.06 9.78 7.03
N ALA A 142 7.23 10.55 6.32
CA ALA A 142 6.77 10.21 4.98
C ALA A 142 7.91 10.27 3.94
N LEU A 143 8.76 11.30 3.99
CA LEU A 143 9.87 11.45 3.05
C LEU A 143 10.96 10.40 3.30
N LEU A 144 11.38 10.20 4.54
CA LEU A 144 12.39 9.19 4.88
C LEU A 144 11.86 7.78 4.66
N GLY A 145 10.63 7.49 5.09
CA GLY A 145 9.99 6.19 4.87
C GLY A 145 9.82 5.89 3.38
N GLY A 146 9.30 6.85 2.61
CA GLY A 146 9.17 6.74 1.16
C GLY A 146 10.51 6.53 0.45
N PHE A 147 11.54 7.28 0.85
CA PHE A 147 12.90 7.11 0.34
C PHE A 147 13.45 5.70 0.62
N LEU A 148 13.33 5.22 1.87
CA LEU A 148 13.81 3.89 2.26
C LEU A 148 13.07 2.76 1.54
N ILE A 149 11.74 2.87 1.39
CA ILE A 149 10.93 1.91 0.62
C ILE A 149 11.34 1.92 -0.85
N GLY A 150 11.50 3.10 -1.45
CA GLY A 150 11.93 3.23 -2.85
C GLY A 150 13.33 2.67 -3.09
N PHE A 151 14.29 3.04 -2.22
CA PHE A 151 15.65 2.51 -2.25
C PHE A 151 15.67 0.99 -2.08
N GLY A 152 14.97 0.46 -1.07
CA GLY A 152 14.86 -0.98 -0.80
C GLY A 152 14.24 -1.76 -1.96
N ALA A 153 13.13 -1.24 -2.53
CA ALA A 153 12.50 -1.85 -3.69
C ALA A 153 13.45 -1.89 -4.90
N ARG A 154 14.26 -0.85 -5.11
CA ARG A 154 15.25 -0.83 -6.19
C ARG A 154 16.41 -1.79 -5.93
N TYR A 155 16.90 -1.84 -4.70
CA TYR A 155 17.98 -2.73 -4.27
C TYR A 155 17.55 -4.20 -4.42
N GLY A 156 16.34 -4.54 -4.00
CA GLY A 156 15.72 -5.86 -4.17
C GLY A 156 15.32 -6.18 -5.62
N ARG A 157 15.37 -5.21 -6.54
CA ARG A 157 14.86 -5.32 -7.93
C ARG A 157 13.36 -5.64 -8.00
N GLY A 158 12.60 -5.19 -7.01
CA GLY A 158 11.17 -5.37 -6.91
C GLY A 158 10.63 -4.97 -5.54
N CYS A 159 9.33 -4.69 -5.48
CA CYS A 159 8.60 -4.45 -4.23
C CYS A 159 7.72 -5.67 -3.87
N THR A 160 6.90 -5.56 -2.82
CA THR A 160 5.98 -6.62 -2.36
C THR A 160 5.10 -7.17 -3.48
N SER A 161 4.57 -6.34 -4.38
CA SER A 161 3.78 -6.81 -5.52
C SER A 161 4.58 -7.69 -6.50
N GLY A 162 5.88 -7.41 -6.66
CA GLY A 162 6.75 -8.16 -7.57
C GLY A 162 7.25 -9.45 -6.95
N HIS A 163 7.79 -9.40 -5.73
CA HIS A 163 8.35 -10.58 -5.07
C HIS A 163 7.32 -11.42 -4.34
N ALA A 164 6.44 -10.82 -3.54
CA ALA A 164 5.50 -11.55 -2.70
C ALA A 164 4.29 -12.09 -3.49
N ILE A 165 3.69 -11.29 -4.37
CA ILE A 165 2.54 -11.74 -5.17
C ILE A 165 3.01 -12.55 -6.38
N THR A 166 3.73 -11.91 -7.31
CA THR A 166 4.13 -12.58 -8.56
C THR A 166 5.25 -13.61 -8.35
N GLY A 167 6.30 -13.23 -7.62
CA GLY A 167 7.51 -14.04 -7.45
C GLY A 167 7.28 -15.33 -6.68
N LEU A 168 6.53 -15.28 -5.57
CA LEU A 168 6.16 -16.48 -4.81
C LEU A 168 5.16 -17.36 -5.55
N ALA A 169 4.21 -16.78 -6.31
CA ALA A 169 3.32 -17.56 -7.16
C ALA A 169 4.09 -18.37 -8.23
N HIS A 170 5.24 -17.87 -8.68
CA HIS A 170 6.15 -18.58 -9.59
C HIS A 170 7.21 -19.43 -8.86
N LEU A 171 7.11 -19.60 -7.53
CA LEU A 171 8.05 -20.37 -6.70
C LEU A 171 9.52 -19.93 -6.85
N ASN A 172 9.76 -18.64 -7.09
CA ASN A 172 11.11 -18.12 -7.27
C ASN A 172 11.84 -17.98 -5.91
N LEU A 173 12.90 -18.76 -5.72
CA LEU A 173 13.71 -18.73 -4.50
C LEU A 173 14.30 -17.35 -4.18
N SER A 174 14.72 -16.59 -5.20
CA SER A 174 15.22 -15.23 -4.99
C SER A 174 14.13 -14.30 -4.43
N SER A 175 12.89 -14.49 -4.87
CA SER A 175 11.75 -13.75 -4.33
C SER A 175 11.41 -14.18 -2.91
N LEU A 176 11.50 -15.47 -2.59
CA LEU A 176 11.33 -15.97 -1.23
C LEU A 176 12.32 -15.34 -0.26
N LEU A 177 13.61 -15.34 -0.59
CA LEU A 177 14.65 -14.72 0.24
C LEU A 177 14.39 -13.21 0.43
N THR A 178 13.99 -12.52 -0.64
CA THR A 178 13.66 -11.09 -0.59
C THR A 178 12.47 -10.81 0.32
N VAL A 179 11.42 -11.63 0.25
CA VAL A 179 10.22 -11.51 1.11
C VAL A 179 10.57 -11.77 2.57
N ILE A 180 11.38 -12.78 2.88
CA ILE A 180 11.86 -13.01 4.25
C ILE A 180 12.58 -11.75 4.77
N GLY A 181 13.44 -11.14 3.95
CA GLY A 181 14.08 -9.86 4.28
C GLY A 181 13.09 -8.73 4.55
N PHE A 182 12.03 -8.61 3.74
CA PHE A 182 10.97 -7.61 3.95
C PHE A 182 10.26 -7.81 5.30
N PHE A 183 9.93 -9.05 5.66
CA PHE A 183 9.30 -9.36 6.94
C PHE A 183 10.24 -9.08 8.12
N ILE A 184 11.50 -9.46 8.03
CA ILE A 184 12.50 -9.14 9.07
C ILE A 184 12.62 -7.62 9.24
N GLY A 185 12.77 -6.88 8.14
CA GLY A 185 12.84 -5.42 8.18
C GLY A 185 11.58 -4.79 8.78
N GLY A 186 10.39 -5.28 8.43
CA GLY A 186 9.12 -4.83 8.99
C GLY A 186 9.03 -5.09 10.50
N LEU A 187 9.37 -6.30 10.95
CA LEU A 187 9.37 -6.66 12.37
C LEU A 187 10.38 -5.82 13.18
N LEU A 188 11.58 -5.60 12.64
CA LEU A 188 12.58 -4.73 13.24
C LEU A 188 12.06 -3.29 13.33
N MET A 189 11.43 -2.79 12.26
CA MET A 189 10.83 -1.46 12.27
C MET A 189 9.76 -1.35 13.37
N THR A 190 8.80 -2.26 13.41
CA THR A 190 7.69 -2.24 14.37
C THR A 190 8.18 -2.34 15.82
N HIS A 191 9.05 -3.29 16.14
CA HIS A 191 9.38 -3.58 17.54
C HIS A 191 10.60 -2.82 18.08
N LEU A 192 11.54 -2.39 17.22
CA LEU A 192 12.78 -1.74 17.67
C LEU A 192 12.82 -0.26 17.31
N PHE A 193 12.41 0.12 16.10
CA PHE A 193 12.63 1.48 15.60
C PHE A 193 11.42 2.40 15.72
N PHE A 194 10.20 1.87 15.65
CA PHE A 194 8.98 2.68 15.56
C PHE A 194 8.75 3.53 16.81
N ALA A 195 8.80 2.94 18.01
CA ALA A 195 8.58 3.69 19.25
C ALA A 195 9.66 4.77 19.52
N PRO A 196 10.98 4.51 19.36
CA PRO A 196 11.99 5.57 19.45
C PRO A 196 11.83 6.66 18.39
N LEU A 197 11.45 6.30 17.17
CA LEU A 197 11.25 7.26 16.08
C LEU A 197 10.07 8.20 16.36
N LEU A 198 8.96 7.67 16.88
CA LEU A 198 7.82 8.49 17.27
C LEU A 198 8.22 9.52 18.34
N ARG A 199 8.90 9.10 19.41
CA ARG A 199 9.38 9.98 20.49
C ARG A 199 10.36 11.06 20.03
N LEU A 200 11.05 10.83 18.91
CA LEU A 200 12.00 11.79 18.34
C LEU A 200 11.30 12.83 17.46
N LEU A 201 10.21 12.45 16.79
CA LEU A 201 9.54 13.26 15.78
C LEU A 201 8.28 14.00 16.30
N PHE A 202 7.68 13.50 17.38
CA PHE A 202 6.43 14.00 18.00
C PHE A 202 6.61 14.10 19.51
#